data_AF-A0A4V1V6T9-F1
#
_entry.id   AF-A0A4V1V6T9-F1
#
_cell.length_a   1.000
_cell.length_b   1.000
_cell.length_c   1.000
_cell.angle_alpha   90.00
_cell.angle_beta   90.00
_cell.angle_gamma   90.00
#
_symmetry.space_group_name_H-M   'P 1'
#
loop_
_entity.id
_entity.type
_entity.pdbx_description
1 polymer ?
#
loop_
_entity_poly.entity_id
_entity_poly.type
_entity_poly.pdbx_seq_one_letter_code
_entity_poly.pdbx_strand_id
1 'polypeptide(L)'
;MADGAGAAEPRPRLRERRVARPIAVYLFVLALVALVPAFIFSAVLLQRNNEAQERVVETLITGTARSVVQSVDREINANITTLKVLSTNPALLSGDLAGFHLQVSDALAGTGSFIYVLDNELYTVMSSRRDYVPGRQSRSADLETSDRALASTTPIVSNMVLG
;
A
#
# COMPACT_ATOMS: atom_id res chain seq x y z
N MET A 1 -4.14 105.10 56.42
CA MET A 1 -2.72 104.85 56.08
C MET A 1 -2.43 103.40 56.43
N ALA A 2 -2.10 102.46 55.56
CA ALA A 2 -1.91 102.34 54.11
C ALA A 2 -2.27 100.86 53.81
N ASP A 3 -3.12 100.56 52.84
CA ASP A 3 -2.80 100.20 51.45
C ASP A 3 -1.78 99.05 51.26
N GLY A 4 -2.13 98.10 50.39
CA GLY A 4 -1.36 96.90 50.07
C GLY A 4 -2.22 95.62 50.10
N ALA A 5 -3.17 95.42 49.18
CA ALA A 5 -2.93 94.89 47.84
C ALA A 5 -2.15 93.58 47.83
N GLY A 6 -2.80 92.48 47.44
CA GLY A 6 -2.11 91.23 47.14
C GLY A 6 -2.96 89.98 47.31
N ALA A 7 -3.98 89.85 46.46
CA ALA A 7 -4.68 88.58 46.25
C ALA A 7 -3.67 87.46 45.93
N ALA A 8 -3.70 86.39 46.70
CA ALA A 8 -3.10 85.12 46.32
C ALA A 8 -4.14 84.02 46.58
N GLU A 9 -5.07 83.88 45.64
CA GLU A 9 -5.91 82.69 45.57
C GLU A 9 -5.02 81.45 45.50
N PRO A 10 -5.33 80.39 46.28
CA PRO A 10 -4.63 79.13 46.15
C PRO A 10 -5.01 78.50 44.81
N ARG A 11 -4.18 78.73 43.78
CA ARG A 11 -4.33 78.06 42.49
C ARG A 11 -4.35 76.55 42.73
N PRO A 12 -5.44 75.83 42.39
CA PRO A 12 -5.46 74.40 42.50
C PRO A 12 -4.40 73.87 41.55
N ARG A 13 -3.33 73.28 42.11
CA ARG A 13 -2.36 72.52 41.34
C ARG A 13 -3.13 71.35 40.75
N LEU A 14 -3.56 71.49 39.50
CA LEU A 14 -4.03 70.38 38.68
C LEU A 14 -2.93 69.33 38.71
N ARG A 15 -3.10 68.33 39.58
CA ARG A 15 -2.32 67.11 39.53
C ARG A 15 -2.54 66.57 38.13
N GLU A 16 -1.53 66.74 37.27
CA GLU A 16 -1.43 65.96 36.05
C GLU A 16 -1.59 64.51 36.46
N ARG A 17 -2.78 63.98 36.20
CA ARG A 17 -3.02 62.55 36.20
C ARG A 17 -2.27 62.06 34.97
N ARG A 18 -0.94 61.93 35.11
CA ARG A 18 -0.12 61.21 34.15
C ARG A 18 -0.86 59.92 33.94
N VAL A 19 -1.38 59.74 32.74
CA VAL A 19 -1.93 58.46 32.31
C VAL A 19 -0.72 57.55 32.32
N ALA A 20 -0.42 57.00 33.50
CA ALA A 20 0.59 56.00 33.69
C ALA A 20 0.12 54.88 32.78
N ARG A 21 0.75 54.74 31.61
CA ARG A 21 0.66 53.49 30.88
C ARG A 21 0.99 52.44 31.94
N PRO A 22 0.01 51.65 32.37
CA PRO A 22 0.19 50.84 33.56
C PRO A 22 1.37 49.96 33.25
N ILE A 23 2.28 49.80 34.20
CA ILE A 23 3.48 48.95 34.08
C ILE A 23 3.13 47.58 33.46
N ALA A 24 1.89 47.13 33.67
CA ALA A 24 1.21 46.06 32.95
C ALA A 24 1.42 46.03 31.42
N VAL A 25 1.38 47.15 30.69
CA VAL A 25 1.60 47.21 29.24
C VAL A 25 3.04 46.83 28.89
N TYR A 26 4.03 47.34 29.64
CA TYR A 26 5.44 47.00 29.42
C TYR A 26 5.73 45.55 29.78
N LEU A 27 5.15 45.05 30.88
CA LEU A 27 5.24 43.64 31.26
C LEU A 27 4.55 42.71 30.24
N PHE A 28 3.43 43.14 29.66
CA PHE A 28 2.71 42.39 28.64
C PHE A 28 3.50 42.31 27.33
N VAL A 29 4.11 43.42 26.90
CA VAL A 29 5.00 43.44 25.73
C VAL A 29 6.23 42.55 25.98
N LEU A 30 6.83 42.62 27.17
CA LEU A 30 7.97 41.77 27.53
C LEU A 30 7.59 40.29 27.50
N ALA A 31 6.42 39.93 28.05
CA ALA A 31 5.90 38.59 28.01
C ALA A 31 5.66 38.13 26.57
N LEU A 32 5.07 38.96 25.71
CA LEU A 32 4.87 38.65 24.28
C LEU A 32 6.20 38.40 23.56
N VAL A 33 7.21 39.26 23.76
CA VAL A 33 8.52 39.12 23.13
C VAL A 33 9.23 37.84 23.58
N ALA A 34 9.04 37.42 24.83
CA ALA A 34 9.60 36.16 25.34
C ALA A 34 8.82 34.92 24.85
N LEU A 35 7.49 35.02 24.73
CA LEU A 35 6.60 33.88 24.51
C LEU A 35 6.37 33.58 23.03
N VAL A 36 6.19 34.61 22.19
CA VAL A 36 5.89 34.47 20.76
C VAL A 36 6.93 33.65 19.99
N PRO A 37 8.25 33.85 20.17
CA PRO A 37 9.25 33.05 19.47
C PRO A 37 9.15 31.55 19.80
N ALA A 38 8.83 31.20 21.05
CA ALA A 38 8.65 29.81 21.47
C ALA A 38 7.41 29.18 20.81
N PHE A 39 6.31 29.94 20.71
CA PHE A 39 5.10 29.48 20.01
C PHE A 39 5.33 29.30 18.51
N ILE A 40 6.04 30.23 17.86
CA ILE A 40 6.40 30.11 16.44
C ILE A 40 7.28 28.87 16.22
N PHE A 41 8.30 28.67 17.06
CA PHE A 41 9.17 27.51 16.97
C PHE A 41 8.42 26.19 17.16
N SER A 42 7.51 26.14 18.15
CA SER A 42 6.65 24.97 18.39
C SER A 42 5.72 24.69 17.21
N ALA A 43 5.09 25.70 16.62
CA ALA A 43 4.22 25.55 15.46
C ALA A 43 5.00 25.06 14.22
N VAL A 44 6.19 25.62 13.96
CA VAL A 44 7.07 25.18 12.87
C VAL A 44 7.53 23.73 13.08
N LEU A 45 7.90 23.36 14.30
CA LEU A 45 8.25 21.98 14.64
C LEU A 45 7.08 21.01 14.45
N LEU A 46 5.88 21.41 14.87
CA LEU A 46 4.68 20.59 14.71
C LEU A 46 4.33 20.40 13.23
N GLN A 47 4.45 21.44 12.41
CA GLN A 47 4.25 21.37 10.96
C GLN A 47 5.28 20.44 10.29
N ARG A 48 6.56 20.58 10.65
CA ARG A 48 7.64 19.71 10.16
C ARG A 48 7.48 18.26 10.62
N ASN A 49 6.98 18.04 11.83
CA ASN A 49 6.73 16.70 12.37
C ASN A 49 5.54 16.02 11.67
N ASN A 50 4.52 16.78 11.30
CA ASN A 50 3.35 16.25 10.60
C ASN A 50 3.70 15.76 9.18
N GLU A 51 4.53 16.51 8.43
CA GLU A 51 5.04 16.10 7.11
C GLU A 51 5.92 14.83 7.15
N ALA A 52 6.56 14.55 8.30
CA ALA A 52 7.38 13.36 8.47
C ALA A 52 6.54 12.09 8.72
N GLN A 53 5.35 12.22 9.31
CA GLN A 53 4.48 11.08 9.60
C GLN A 53 3.74 10.58 8.35
N GLU A 54 3.32 11.50 7.47
CA GLU A 54 2.59 11.16 6.24
C GLU A 54 3.46 10.34 5.25
N ARG A 55 4.73 10.74 5.09
CA ARG A 55 5.68 10.04 4.21
C ARG A 55 6.01 8.61 4.67
N VAL A 56 6.02 8.35 5.97
CA VAL A 56 6.31 7.01 6.52
C VAL A 56 5.15 6.06 6.24
N VAL A 57 3.90 6.52 6.38
CA VAL A 57 2.71 5.70 6.10
C VAL A 57 2.59 5.39 4.60
N GLU A 58 2.80 6.39 3.73
CA GLU A 58 2.77 6.20 2.27
C GLU A 58 3.88 5.23 1.78
N THR A 59 5.08 5.37 2.35
CA THR A 59 6.23 4.50 2.01
C THR A 59 5.99 3.05 2.45
N LEU A 60 5.39 2.82 3.62
CA LEU A 60 5.10 1.49 4.13
C LEU A 60 3.99 0.79 3.34
N ILE A 61 2.92 1.50 2.98
CA ILE A 61 1.81 0.94 2.18
C ILE A 61 2.30 0.64 0.75
N THR A 62 3.01 1.57 0.11
CA THR A 62 3.53 1.39 -1.25
C THR A 62 4.62 0.32 -1.30
N GLY A 63 5.51 0.29 -0.31
CA GLY A 63 6.56 -0.72 -0.17
C GLY A 63 5.98 -2.12 -0.01
N THR A 64 5.00 -2.28 0.88
CA THR A 64 4.33 -3.57 1.12
C THR A 64 3.56 -4.04 -0.11
N ALA A 65 2.78 -3.17 -0.75
CA ALA A 65 2.06 -3.49 -1.97
C ALA A 65 3.01 -3.94 -3.09
N ARG A 66 4.15 -3.24 -3.27
CA ARG A 66 5.17 -3.61 -4.25
C ARG A 66 5.78 -4.98 -3.94
N SER A 67 6.07 -5.28 -2.68
CA SER A 67 6.59 -6.59 -2.29
C SER A 67 5.59 -7.72 -2.57
N VAL A 68 4.29 -7.51 -2.31
CA VAL A 68 3.24 -8.49 -2.62
C VAL A 68 3.16 -8.74 -4.12
N VAL A 69 3.07 -7.68 -4.94
CA VAL A 69 3.04 -7.80 -6.41
C VAL A 69 4.27 -8.56 -6.92
N GLN A 70 5.45 -8.23 -6.42
CA GLN A 70 6.68 -8.89 -6.83
C GLN A 70 6.73 -10.37 -6.43
N SER A 71 6.13 -10.75 -5.30
CA SER A 71 6.02 -12.15 -4.90
C SER A 71 5.06 -12.92 -5.82
N VAL A 72 3.91 -12.33 -6.14
CA VAL A 72 2.93 -12.91 -7.09
C VAL A 72 3.55 -13.08 -8.48
N ASP A 73 4.25 -12.07 -8.99
CA ASP A 73 4.91 -12.15 -10.30
C ASP A 73 5.95 -13.27 -10.36
N ARG A 74 6.71 -13.47 -9.27
CA ARG A 74 7.70 -14.57 -9.20
C ARG A 74 7.01 -15.92 -9.20
N GLU A 75 5.92 -16.08 -8.45
CA GLU A 75 5.16 -17.32 -8.38
C GLU A 75 4.53 -17.67 -9.73
N ILE A 76 3.91 -16.69 -10.42
CA ILE A 76 3.37 -16.87 -11.76
C ILE A 76 4.47 -17.31 -12.74
N ASN A 77 5.62 -16.65 -12.73
CA ASN A 77 6.74 -17.00 -13.63
C ASN A 77 7.34 -18.39 -13.33
N ALA A 78 7.37 -18.80 -12.06
CA ALA A 78 7.79 -20.14 -11.66
C ALA A 78 6.83 -21.21 -12.19
N ASN A 79 5.51 -20.97 -12.07
CA ASN A 79 4.49 -21.87 -12.61
C ASN A 79 4.55 -21.95 -14.14
N ILE A 80 4.73 -20.83 -14.84
CA ILE A 80 4.93 -20.81 -16.30
C ILE A 80 6.14 -21.65 -16.71
N THR A 81 7.26 -21.50 -16.00
CA THR A 81 8.48 -22.27 -16.28
C THR A 81 8.25 -23.76 -16.05
N THR A 82 7.56 -24.13 -14.97
CA THR A 82 7.18 -25.51 -14.66
C THR A 82 6.30 -26.11 -15.76
N LEU A 83 5.25 -25.40 -16.16
CA LEU A 83 4.36 -25.83 -17.26
C LEU A 83 5.12 -25.96 -18.58
N LYS A 84 6.08 -25.08 -18.87
CA LYS A 84 6.92 -25.17 -20.06
C LYS A 84 7.77 -26.44 -20.04
N VAL A 85 8.40 -26.77 -18.92
CA VAL A 85 9.16 -28.02 -18.77
C VAL A 85 8.24 -29.23 -18.96
N LEU A 86 7.08 -29.23 -18.30
CA LEU A 86 6.13 -30.34 -18.40
C LEU A 86 5.51 -30.51 -19.78
N SER A 87 5.32 -29.41 -20.54
CA SER A 87 4.85 -29.45 -21.93
C SER A 87 5.83 -30.18 -22.86
N THR A 88 7.11 -30.27 -22.46
CA THR A 88 8.15 -31.00 -23.20
C THR A 88 8.40 -32.41 -22.68
N ASN A 89 7.62 -32.90 -21.71
CA ASN A 89 7.82 -34.22 -21.13
C ASN A 89 7.53 -35.33 -22.17
N PRO A 90 8.44 -36.30 -22.38
CA PRO A 90 8.24 -37.39 -23.34
C PRO A 90 6.97 -38.22 -23.12
N ALA A 91 6.53 -38.44 -21.87
CA ALA A 91 5.31 -39.17 -21.58
C ALA A 91 4.06 -38.44 -22.11
N LEU A 92 4.04 -37.11 -21.98
CA LEU A 92 2.98 -36.28 -22.55
C LEU A 92 2.99 -36.32 -24.08
N LEU A 93 4.17 -36.19 -24.70
CA LEU A 93 4.33 -36.17 -26.16
C LEU A 93 4.02 -37.52 -26.84
N SER A 94 4.26 -38.63 -26.14
CA SER A 94 3.93 -39.98 -26.61
C SER A 94 2.49 -40.38 -26.34
N GLY A 95 1.71 -39.55 -25.64
CA GLY A 95 0.33 -39.84 -25.26
C GLY A 95 0.18 -40.80 -24.07
N ASP A 96 1.27 -41.14 -23.38
CA ASP A 96 1.24 -41.90 -22.13
C ASP A 96 0.84 -41.01 -20.95
N LEU A 97 -0.45 -40.69 -20.88
CA LEU A 97 -1.03 -39.86 -19.82
C LEU A 97 -0.96 -40.54 -18.44
N ALA A 98 -0.91 -41.88 -18.38
CA ALA A 98 -0.78 -42.61 -17.12
C ALA A 98 0.62 -42.44 -16.53
N GLY A 99 1.66 -42.64 -17.35
CA GLY A 99 3.05 -42.40 -16.96
C GLY A 99 3.32 -40.93 -16.64
N PHE A 100 2.74 -40.01 -17.43
CA PHE A 100 2.81 -38.58 -17.13
C PHE A 100 2.15 -38.22 -15.80
N HIS A 101 0.97 -38.80 -15.51
CA HIS A 101 0.28 -38.58 -14.24
C HIS A 101 1.12 -38.98 -13.04
N LEU A 102 1.73 -40.16 -13.05
CA LEU A 102 2.59 -40.61 -11.95
C LEU A 102 3.74 -39.63 -11.70
N GLN A 103 4.45 -39.23 -12.75
CA GLN A 103 5.57 -38.29 -12.64
C GLN A 103 5.15 -36.92 -12.09
N VAL A 104 4.03 -36.37 -12.57
CA VAL A 104 3.55 -35.05 -12.17
C VAL A 104 2.97 -35.07 -10.76
N SER A 105 2.19 -36.09 -10.41
CA SER A 105 1.60 -36.21 -9.08
C SER A 105 2.66 -36.39 -8.00
N ASP A 106 3.72 -37.15 -8.28
CA ASP A 106 4.87 -37.26 -7.37
C ASP A 106 5.64 -35.94 -7.26
N ALA A 107 5.86 -35.25 -8.39
CA ALA A 107 6.59 -33.98 -8.40
C ALA A 107 5.84 -32.83 -7.69
N LEU A 108 4.51 -32.85 -7.72
CA LEU A 108 3.66 -31.83 -7.10
C LEU A 108 3.18 -32.21 -5.69
N ALA A 109 3.51 -33.41 -5.21
CA ALA A 109 3.11 -33.86 -3.88
C ALA A 109 3.53 -32.86 -2.80
N GLY A 110 2.57 -32.42 -1.98
CA GLY A 110 2.81 -31.46 -0.89
C GLY A 110 2.95 -29.99 -1.30
N THR A 111 2.94 -29.67 -2.60
CA THR A 111 2.99 -28.27 -3.07
C THR A 111 1.66 -27.53 -2.96
N GLY A 112 0.54 -28.28 -2.91
CA GLY A 112 -0.81 -27.71 -3.02
C GLY A 112 -1.20 -27.27 -4.43
N SER A 113 -0.31 -27.45 -5.40
CA SER A 113 -0.53 -27.13 -6.81
C SER A 113 -0.99 -28.35 -7.59
N PHE A 114 -1.87 -28.12 -8.58
CA PHE A 114 -2.40 -29.16 -9.44
C PHE A 114 -2.28 -28.78 -10.90
N ILE A 115 -2.14 -29.77 -11.76
CA ILE A 115 -2.04 -29.59 -13.20
C ILE A 115 -3.18 -30.35 -13.87
N TYR A 116 -3.68 -29.74 -14.95
CA TYR A 116 -4.72 -30.28 -15.81
C TYR A 116 -4.20 -30.30 -17.23
N VAL A 117 -4.44 -31.41 -17.93
CA VAL A 117 -4.18 -31.54 -19.36
C VAL A 117 -5.52 -31.51 -20.06
N LEU A 118 -5.65 -30.60 -21.03
CA LEU A 118 -6.84 -30.45 -21.86
C LEU A 118 -6.56 -31.00 -23.26
N ASP A 119 -7.58 -31.55 -23.90
CA ASP A 119 -7.54 -31.83 -25.33
C ASP A 119 -7.93 -30.59 -26.17
N ASN A 120 -7.88 -30.72 -27.50
CA ASN A 120 -8.22 -29.65 -28.44
C ASN A 120 -9.69 -29.18 -28.35
N GLU A 121 -10.57 -29.95 -27.71
CA GLU A 121 -11.98 -29.61 -27.50
C GLU A 121 -12.22 -29.04 -26.09
N LEU A 122 -11.13 -28.78 -25.34
CA LEU A 122 -11.11 -28.23 -23.99
C LEU A 122 -11.70 -29.18 -22.94
N TYR A 123 -11.67 -30.49 -23.18
CA TYR A 123 -11.96 -31.49 -22.15
C TYR A 123 -10.71 -31.85 -21.37
N THR A 124 -10.86 -31.93 -20.05
CA THR A 124 -9.79 -32.45 -19.19
C THR A 124 -9.61 -33.93 -19.48
N VAL A 125 -8.41 -34.32 -19.89
CA VAL A 125 -8.03 -35.72 -20.12
C VAL A 125 -7.15 -36.27 -19.00
N MET A 126 -6.54 -35.40 -18.21
CA MET A 126 -5.75 -35.77 -17.04
C MET A 126 -5.74 -34.63 -16.02
N SER A 127 -5.80 -34.98 -14.74
CA SER A 127 -5.65 -34.07 -13.60
C SER A 127 -4.74 -34.72 -12.57
N SER A 128 -3.81 -33.96 -11.98
CA SER A 128 -2.96 -34.45 -10.89
C SER A 128 -3.63 -34.33 -9.52
N ARG A 129 -4.87 -33.81 -9.47
CA ARG A 129 -5.62 -33.61 -8.22
C ARG A 129 -6.27 -34.90 -7.71
N ARG A 130 -6.49 -35.86 -8.59
CA ARG A 130 -7.20 -37.12 -8.34
C ARG A 130 -6.47 -38.24 -9.08
N ASP A 131 -6.79 -39.47 -8.70
CA ASP A 131 -6.29 -40.65 -9.41
C ASP A 131 -6.62 -40.58 -10.91
N TYR A 132 -5.71 -41.07 -11.74
CA TYR A 132 -5.88 -41.01 -13.19
C TYR A 132 -7.01 -41.92 -13.65
N VAL A 133 -7.94 -41.33 -14.38
CA VAL A 133 -9.03 -42.01 -15.08
C VAL A 133 -8.84 -41.77 -16.57
N PRO A 134 -8.68 -42.83 -17.39
CA PRO A 134 -8.57 -42.69 -18.83
C PRO A 134 -9.81 -42.05 -19.47
N GLY A 135 -9.60 -41.22 -20.48
CA GLY A 135 -10.65 -40.63 -21.30
C GLY A 135 -11.00 -39.18 -20.92
N ARG A 136 -11.99 -38.61 -21.64
CA ARG A 136 -12.48 -37.25 -21.40
C ARG A 136 -13.26 -37.19 -20.10
N GLN A 137 -12.89 -36.24 -19.26
CA GLN A 137 -13.56 -35.95 -18.00
C GLN A 137 -14.45 -34.71 -18.16
N SER A 138 -14.35 -33.76 -17.22
CA SER A 138 -15.09 -32.50 -17.28
C SER A 138 -14.46 -31.53 -18.28
N ARG A 139 -15.30 -30.70 -18.89
CA ARG A 139 -14.85 -29.58 -19.71
C ARG A 139 -14.15 -28.52 -18.85
N SER A 140 -13.20 -27.79 -19.42
CA SER A 140 -12.50 -26.71 -18.73
C SER A 140 -13.48 -25.73 -18.09
N ALA A 141 -13.22 -25.33 -16.85
CA ALA A 141 -14.05 -24.38 -16.11
C ALA A 141 -13.96 -22.95 -16.67
N ASP A 142 -12.89 -22.64 -17.40
CA ASP A 142 -12.69 -21.35 -18.07
C ASP A 142 -12.41 -21.58 -19.55
N LEU A 143 -13.49 -21.70 -20.32
CA LEU A 143 -13.42 -21.93 -21.76
C LEU A 143 -12.77 -20.76 -22.51
N GLU A 144 -13.05 -19.52 -22.10
CA GLU A 144 -12.53 -18.34 -22.78
C GLU A 144 -11.00 -18.27 -22.67
N THR A 145 -10.46 -18.43 -21.46
CA THR A 145 -9.00 -18.41 -21.28
C THR A 145 -8.35 -19.62 -21.93
N SER A 146 -8.97 -20.80 -21.85
CA SER A 146 -8.41 -22.01 -22.45
C SER A 146 -8.39 -21.95 -23.97
N ASP A 147 -9.44 -21.41 -24.60
CA ASP A 147 -9.51 -21.21 -26.05
C ASP A 147 -8.45 -20.20 -26.52
N ARG A 148 -8.30 -19.08 -25.79
CA ARG A 148 -7.22 -18.12 -26.04
C ARG A 148 -5.84 -18.74 -25.88
N ALA A 149 -5.66 -19.63 -24.91
CA ALA A 149 -4.38 -20.30 -24.68
C ALA A 149 -4.05 -21.31 -25.79
N LEU A 150 -5.05 -22.00 -26.34
CA LEU A 150 -4.87 -22.86 -27.53
C LEU A 150 -4.53 -22.03 -28.79
N ALA A 151 -5.16 -20.88 -28.96
CA ALA A 151 -4.90 -19.98 -30.08
C ALA A 151 -3.56 -19.22 -29.96
N SER A 152 -2.97 -19.19 -28.76
CA SER A 152 -1.75 -18.45 -28.46
C SER A 152 -0.53 -19.37 -28.36
N THR A 153 0.64 -18.83 -28.71
CA THR A 153 1.94 -19.48 -28.42
C THR A 153 2.56 -18.99 -27.11
N THR A 154 1.89 -18.06 -26.42
CA THR A 154 2.34 -17.51 -25.14
C THR A 154 1.47 -18.01 -23.97
N PRO A 155 2.05 -18.21 -22.77
CA PRO A 155 1.29 -18.54 -21.57
C PRO A 155 0.24 -17.48 -21.24
N ILE A 156 -0.97 -17.92 -20.87
CA ILE A 156 -2.06 -17.06 -20.42
C ILE A 156 -2.40 -17.39 -18.97
N VAL A 157 -2.61 -16.35 -18.16
CA VAL A 157 -3.00 -16.47 -16.76
C VAL A 157 -4.48 -16.10 -16.65
N SER A 158 -5.31 -17.03 -16.17
CA SER A 158 -6.72 -16.76 -15.83
C SER A 158 -6.82 -16.08 -14.46
N ASN A 159 -7.93 -15.38 -14.23
CA ASN A 159 -8.28 -14.85 -12.91
C ASN A 159 -8.59 -15.97 -11.90
N MET A 160 -9.30 -17.03 -12.34
CA MET A 160 -9.62 -18.17 -11.49
C MET A 160 -10.03 -19.38 -12.34
N VAL A 161 -9.43 -20.53 -12.04
CA VAL A 161 -9.87 -21.84 -12.58
C VAL A 161 -10.22 -22.73 -11.40
N LEU A 162 -11.44 -23.27 -11.41
CA LEU A 162 -11.91 -24.24 -10.42
C LEU A 162 -11.92 -25.63 -11.06
N GLY A 163 -11.40 -26.64 -10.37
CA GLY A 163 -11.35 -28.02 -10.85
C GLY A 163 -11.27 -29.04 -9.74
#